data_AF-A0A2S7IZ85-F1
#
_entry.id   AF-A0A2S7IZ85-F1
#
_cell.length_a   1.000
_cell.length_b   1.000
_cell.length_c   1.000
_cell.angle_alpha   90.00
_cell.angle_beta   90.00
_cell.angle_gamma   90.00
#
_symmetry.space_group_name_H-M   'P 1'
#
loop_
_entity.id
_entity.type
_entity.pdbx_description
1 polymer ?
#
loop_
_entity_poly.entity_id
_entity_poly.type
_entity_poly.pdbx_seq_one_letter_code
_entity_poly.pdbx_strand_id
1 'polypeptide(L)'
;MTVQCQSAPNGRAAIVRFTSTTQPVANAPSWLLEFYAKVQKQVKIWSYGRRVRRSRRVLEALPEHILHDIGWPNVDDHLPDIHRNTTEFKRKN
;
A
#
# COMPACT_ATOMS: atom_id res chain seq x y z
N MET A 1 -16.58 2.40 -16.96
CA MET A 1 -16.48 1.45 -18.08
C MET A 1 -17.87 1.23 -18.61
N THR A 2 -18.21 1.75 -19.78
CA THR A 2 -19.54 1.59 -20.38
C THR A 2 -19.37 0.87 -21.69
N VAL A 3 -19.77 -0.39 -21.74
CA VAL A 3 -19.70 -1.23 -22.94
C VAL A 3 -20.99 -0.99 -23.73
N GLN A 4 -20.89 -0.36 -24.89
CA GLN A 4 -21.99 -0.28 -25.84
C GLN A 4 -21.97 -1.52 -26.74
N CYS A 5 -23.05 -2.30 -26.72
CA CYS A 5 -23.22 -3.45 -27.57
C CYS A 5 -24.13 -3.05 -28.74
N GLN A 6 -23.58 -2.92 -29.95
CA GLN A 6 -24.38 -2.85 -31.18
C GLN A 6 -24.35 -4.21 -31.86
N SER A 7 -25.53 -4.76 -32.15
CA SER A 7 -25.70 -6.03 -32.87
C SER A 7 -25.69 -5.77 -34.37
N ALA A 8 -24.71 -6.33 -35.08
CA ALA A 8 -24.70 -6.35 -36.55
C ALA A 8 -25.52 -7.56 -37.08
N PRO A 9 -26.28 -7.41 -38.18
CA PRO A 9 -27.31 -8.37 -38.57
C PRO A 9 -26.81 -9.59 -39.36
N ASN A 10 -25.52 -9.67 -39.70
CA ASN A 10 -24.96 -10.78 -40.48
C ASN A 10 -23.88 -11.48 -39.66
N GLY A 11 -24.12 -12.75 -39.30
CA GLY A 11 -23.40 -13.57 -38.32
C GLY A 11 -21.92 -13.89 -38.58
N ARG A 12 -21.13 -12.92 -39.04
CA ARG A 12 -19.67 -12.94 -38.98
C ARG A 12 -19.23 -11.81 -38.07
N ALA A 13 -18.87 -12.15 -36.84
CA ALA A 13 -18.27 -11.23 -35.89
C ALA A 13 -16.91 -10.78 -36.43
N ALA A 14 -16.88 -9.67 -37.16
CA ALA A 14 -15.65 -8.94 -37.40
C ALA A 14 -15.25 -8.32 -36.06
N ILE A 15 -14.29 -8.95 -35.38
CA ILE A 15 -13.63 -8.34 -34.22
C ILE A 15 -12.81 -7.18 -34.78
N VAL A 16 -13.42 -6.00 -34.86
CA VAL A 16 -12.70 -4.76 -35.07
C VAL A 16 -11.93 -4.51 -33.78
N ARG A 17 -10.69 -5.05 -33.73
CA ARG A 17 -9.71 -4.63 -32.74
C ARG A 17 -9.37 -3.19 -33.06
N PHE A 18 -10.04 -2.26 -32.38
CA PHE A 18 -9.48 -0.93 -32.20
C PHE A 18 -8.19 -1.12 -31.41
N THR A 19 -7.08 -1.31 -32.11
CA THR A 19 -5.79 -0.99 -31.52
C THR A 19 -5.87 0.51 -31.32
N SER A 20 -6.18 0.94 -30.09
CA SER A 20 -5.87 2.29 -29.68
C SER A 20 -4.40 2.48 -30.00
N THR A 21 -4.11 3.15 -31.12
CA THR A 21 -2.81 3.73 -31.36
C THR A 21 -2.67 4.74 -30.25
N THR A 22 -2.17 4.30 -29.10
CA THR A 22 -1.56 5.17 -28.12
C THR A 22 -0.34 5.72 -28.85
N GLN A 23 -0.56 6.78 -29.63
CA GLN A 23 0.52 7.65 -30.04
C GLN A 23 1.29 7.96 -28.76
N PRO A 24 2.62 7.78 -28.74
CA PRO A 24 3.41 8.06 -27.56
C PRO A 24 3.16 9.52 -27.21
N VAL A 25 2.46 9.74 -26.09
CA VAL A 25 2.24 11.07 -25.55
C VAL A 25 3.63 11.67 -25.35
N ALA A 26 3.80 12.84 -25.99
CA ALA A 26 5.03 13.62 -26.09
C ALA A 26 5.95 13.43 -24.90
N ASN A 27 7.22 13.10 -25.20
CA ASN A 27 8.38 13.07 -24.32
C ASN A 27 8.15 13.86 -23.01
N ALA A 28 7.64 13.16 -22.00
CA ALA A 28 7.47 13.77 -20.69
C ALA A 28 8.86 14.20 -20.23
N PRO A 29 9.03 15.45 -19.75
CA PRO A 29 10.33 15.91 -19.31
C PRO A 29 10.82 14.98 -18.19
N SER A 30 12.06 14.52 -18.29
CA SER A 30 12.62 13.44 -17.45
C SER A 30 12.47 13.70 -15.95
N TRP A 31 12.57 14.97 -15.54
CA TRP A 31 12.38 15.39 -14.14
C TRP A 31 10.98 15.05 -13.60
N LEU A 32 9.95 15.08 -14.44
CA LEU A 32 8.56 14.79 -14.04
C LEU A 32 8.36 13.29 -13.84
N LEU A 33 8.99 12.46 -14.68
CA LEU A 33 9.00 11.00 -14.50
C LEU A 33 9.73 10.61 -13.22
N GLU A 34 10.88 11.22 -12.93
CA GLU A 34 11.62 11.00 -11.68
C GLU A 34 10.83 11.46 -10.45
N PHE A 35 10.16 12.61 -10.54
CA PHE A 35 9.29 13.12 -9.48
C PHE A 35 8.12 12.16 -9.24
N TYR A 36 7.45 11.71 -10.29
CA TYR A 36 6.37 10.75 -10.19
C TYR A 36 6.84 9.44 -9.54
N ALA A 37 8.01 8.92 -9.93
CA ALA A 37 8.58 7.73 -9.33
C ALA A 37 8.85 7.91 -7.82
N LYS A 38 9.35 9.08 -7.39
CA LYS A 38 9.56 9.42 -5.97
C LYS A 38 8.24 9.49 -5.21
N VAL A 39 7.24 10.19 -5.74
CA VAL A 39 5.91 10.29 -5.14
C VAL A 39 5.25 8.92 -5.04
N GLN A 40 5.31 8.13 -6.11
CA GLN A 40 4.74 6.78 -6.13
C GLN A 40 5.39 5.88 -5.07
N LYS A 41 6.72 5.98 -4.87
CA LYS A 41 7.43 5.28 -3.80
C LYS A 41 6.92 5.71 -2.42
N GLN A 42 6.78 7.03 -2.18
CA GLN A 42 6.27 7.55 -0.91
C GLN A 42 4.83 7.13 -0.63
N VAL A 43 3.95 7.17 -1.64
CA VAL A 43 2.55 6.73 -1.51
C VAL A 43 2.47 5.23 -1.22
N LYS A 44 3.33 4.40 -1.82
CA LYS A 44 3.41 2.97 -1.50
C LYS A 44 3.79 2.75 -0.04
N ILE A 45 4.84 3.42 0.45
CA ILE A 45 5.26 3.33 1.86
C ILE A 45 4.16 3.81 2.80
N TRP A 46 3.56 4.97 2.51
CA TRP A 46 2.49 5.55 3.31
C TRP A 46 1.24 4.66 3.36
N SER A 47 0.80 4.12 2.21
CA SER A 47 -0.38 3.25 2.14
C SER A 47 -0.16 1.92 2.84
N TYR A 48 1.06 1.37 2.79
CA TYR A 48 1.45 0.21 3.59
C TYR A 48 1.37 0.53 5.09
N GLY A 49 2.04 1.59 5.54
CA GLY A 49 2.01 2.02 6.94
C GLY A 49 0.60 2.33 7.45
N ARG A 50 -0.26 2.92 6.60
CA ARG A 50 -1.67 3.16 6.92
C ARG A 50 -2.46 1.86 7.11
N ARG A 51 -2.24 0.86 6.26
CA ARG A 51 -2.87 -0.47 6.41
C ARG A 51 -2.44 -1.15 7.69
N VAL A 52 -1.12 -1.18 7.96
CA VAL A 52 -0.56 -1.75 9.19
C VAL A 52 -1.13 -1.06 10.44
N ARG A 53 -1.21 0.28 10.47
CA ARG A 53 -1.83 1.00 11.60
C ARG A 53 -3.31 0.67 11.80
N ARG A 54 -4.05 0.43 10.71
CA ARG A 54 -5.47 0.09 10.78
C ARG A 54 -5.66 -1.35 11.29
N SER A 55 -4.88 -2.31 10.81
CA SER A 55 -4.93 -3.70 11.27
C SER A 55 -4.45 -3.84 12.71
N ARG A 56 -3.41 -3.09 13.11
CA ARG A 56 -2.86 -3.10 14.47
C ARG A 56 -3.91 -2.86 15.55
N ARG A 57 -4.80 -1.87 15.38
CA ARG A 57 -5.88 -1.61 16.35
C ARG A 57 -6.88 -2.77 16.47
N VAL A 58 -7.10 -3.49 15.37
CA VAL A 58 -7.98 -4.67 15.36
C VAL A 58 -7.28 -5.82 16.07
N LEU A 59 -5.99 -6.02 15.82
CA LEU A 59 -5.18 -7.04 16.50
C LEU A 59 -5.09 -6.75 18.01
N GLU A 60 -4.83 -5.51 18.42
CA GLU A 60 -4.82 -5.10 19.83
C GLU A 60 -6.17 -5.33 20.55
N ALA A 61 -7.28 -5.42 19.82
CA ALA A 61 -8.59 -5.72 20.37
C ALA A 61 -8.92 -7.23 20.38
N LEU A 62 -8.04 -8.09 19.83
CA LEU A 62 -8.23 -9.54 19.86
C LEU A 62 -8.00 -10.10 21.27
N PRO A 63 -8.66 -11.23 21.60
CA PRO A 63 -8.34 -11.99 22.81
C PRO A 63 -6.88 -12.45 22.86
N GLU A 64 -6.33 -12.50 24.07
CA GLU A 64 -4.92 -12.80 24.33
C GLU A 64 -4.48 -14.18 23.81
N HIS A 65 -5.33 -15.20 23.89
CA HIS A 65 -5.01 -16.53 23.35
C HIS A 65 -4.80 -16.52 21.82
N ILE A 66 -5.63 -15.76 21.09
CA ILE A 66 -5.48 -15.63 19.64
C ILE A 66 -4.20 -14.86 19.32
N LEU A 67 -3.90 -13.81 20.10
CA LEU A 67 -2.67 -13.03 19.93
C LEU A 67 -1.42 -13.88 20.14
N HIS A 68 -1.43 -14.73 21.17
CA HIS A 68 -0.34 -15.65 21.46
C HIS A 68 -0.18 -16.70 20.34
N ASP A 69 -1.28 -17.27 19.84
CA ASP A 69 -1.26 -18.29 18.78
C ASP A 69 -0.68 -17.77 17.46
N ILE A 70 -0.92 -16.49 17.14
CA ILE A 70 -0.36 -15.86 15.93
C ILE A 70 1.02 -15.23 16.16
N GLY A 71 1.57 -15.30 17.38
CA GLY A 71 2.85 -14.70 17.74
C GLY A 71 2.84 -13.17 17.68
N TRP A 72 1.73 -12.54 18.05
CA TRP A 72 1.58 -11.08 18.09
C TRP A 72 1.80 -10.54 19.51
N PRO A 73 2.51 -9.40 19.68
CA PRO A 73 3.22 -8.65 18.65
C PRO A 73 4.43 -9.42 18.11
N ASN A 74 4.74 -9.25 16.82
CA ASN A 74 5.92 -9.89 16.25
C ASN A 74 7.18 -9.36 16.93
N VAL A 75 8.22 -10.19 17.06
CA VAL A 75 9.48 -9.79 17.71
C VAL A 75 10.13 -8.60 17.00
N ASP A 76 9.93 -8.46 15.68
CA ASP A 76 10.41 -7.33 14.89
C ASP A 76 9.52 -6.07 15.00
N ASP A 77 8.29 -6.19 15.52
CA ASP A 77 7.42 -5.05 15.81
C ASP A 77 7.81 -4.32 17.09
N HIS A 78 8.67 -4.93 17.92
CA HIS A 78 9.49 -4.20 18.86
C HIS A 78 10.44 -3.32 18.03
N LEU A 79 9.94 -2.13 17.65
CA LEU A 79 10.83 -0.98 17.43
C LEU A 79 11.88 -1.05 18.55
N PRO A 80 13.19 -0.91 18.27
CA PRO A 80 14.16 -0.82 19.33
C PRO A 80 13.63 0.24 20.27
N ASP A 81 13.20 -0.22 21.44
CA ASP A 81 12.63 0.64 22.46
C ASP A 81 13.67 1.73 22.56
N ILE A 82 13.32 2.98 22.23
CA ILE A 82 14.20 4.10 22.51
C ILE A 82 14.33 3.97 23.99
N HIS A 83 15.43 3.33 24.41
CA HIS A 83 15.66 2.85 25.75
C HIS A 83 15.21 4.01 26.57
N ARG A 84 14.07 3.86 27.25
CA ARG A 84 13.68 4.87 28.21
C ARG A 84 14.89 4.84 29.11
N ASN A 85 15.71 5.86 28.99
CA ASN A 85 16.60 6.32 30.03
C ASN A 85 15.62 6.73 31.13
N THR A 86 14.99 5.72 31.74
CA THR A 86 14.78 5.62 33.15
C THR A 86 16.19 5.73 33.67
N THR A 87 16.63 6.98 33.71
CA THR A 87 17.36 7.51 34.83
C THR A 87 16.74 6.84 36.05
N GLU A 88 17.34 5.72 36.45
CA GLU A 88 17.48 5.39 37.84
C GLU A 88 18.29 6.53 38.46
N PHE A 89 17.68 7.72 38.55
CA PHE A 89 17.96 8.67 39.60
C PHE A 89 17.48 7.96 40.87
N LYS A 90 18.30 7.02 41.34
CA LYS A 90 18.22 6.47 42.68
C LYS A 90 18.65 7.60 43.63
N ARG A 91 17.75 8.56 43.81
CA ARG A 91 17.88 9.65 44.76
C ARG A 91 17.60 9.06 46.14
N LYS A 92 18.68 8.92 46.92
CA LYS A 92 18.77 8.92 48.40
C LYS A 92 17.73 8.09 49.21
N ASN A 93 18.23 7.13 49.97
CA ASN A 93 18.70 7.39 51.33
C ASN A 93 19.82 6.43 51.70
#